data_AF-A0A3N5GSV2-F1
#
_entry.id   AF-A0A3N5GSV2-F1
#
_cell.length_a   1.000
_cell.length_b   1.000
_cell.length_c   1.000
_cell.angle_alpha   90.00
_cell.angle_beta   90.00
_cell.angle_gamma   90.00
#
_symmetry.space_group_name_H-M   'P 1'
#
loop_
_entity.id
_entity.type
_entity.pdbx_description
1 polymer ?
#
loop_
_entity_poly.entity_id
_entity_poly.type
_entity_poly.pdbx_seq_one_letter_code
_entity_poly.pdbx_strand_id
1 'polypeptide(L)'
;MARSLMRFPRVTDQSHLAWRMRLADELRQDVGYALRMLRRTRGFTVIAVATLALGIGASTAIFTLVDSVLLRPLRFTESRRLTTIWPTPVRARVSPAYLHDWRLESRTFRDIAGWYDVRVNLTGAGEPLEVLADKVTPNFFDVLGTPAFLGRTFTAAGDLSKVEPEVVLSHGFWQRRFGGDPGIV
;
A
#
# COMPACT_ATOMS: atom_id res chain seq x y z
N MET A 1 39.57 -65.50 20.65
CA MET A 1 40.51 -64.49 21.21
C MET A 1 41.03 -63.62 20.06
N ALA A 2 40.19 -63.00 19.23
CA ALA A 2 39.44 -61.73 19.38
C ALA A 2 40.26 -60.43 19.17
N ARG A 3 40.33 -60.02 17.88
CA ARG A 3 40.41 -58.66 17.29
C ARG A 3 41.29 -57.58 17.95
N SER A 4 42.43 -57.30 17.33
CA SER A 4 43.17 -56.03 17.46
C SER A 4 42.67 -55.04 16.40
N LEU A 5 42.06 -53.94 16.86
CA LEU A 5 41.56 -52.84 16.04
C LEU A 5 42.69 -51.84 15.76
N MET A 6 43.08 -51.74 14.49
CA MET A 6 44.00 -50.72 13.98
C MET A 6 43.29 -49.35 14.02
N ARG A 7 43.68 -48.50 14.98
CA ARG A 7 43.09 -47.18 15.25
C ARG A 7 43.75 -46.13 14.35
N PHE A 8 43.07 -45.73 13.28
CA PHE A 8 43.48 -44.56 12.49
C PHE A 8 43.42 -43.28 13.35
N PRO A 9 44.46 -42.43 13.36
CA PRO A 9 44.37 -41.12 13.99
C PRO A 9 43.49 -40.19 13.12
N ARG A 10 42.39 -39.71 13.70
CA ARG A 10 41.53 -38.68 13.11
C ARG A 10 42.27 -37.34 13.13
N VAL A 11 42.82 -36.95 11.99
CA VAL A 11 43.40 -35.61 11.75
C VAL A 11 42.33 -34.75 11.06
N THR A 12 41.33 -34.24 11.79
CA THR A 12 40.29 -33.42 11.11
C THR A 12 39.66 -32.29 11.93
N ASP A 13 40.13 -31.92 13.12
CA ASP A 13 39.39 -30.93 13.95
C ASP A 13 40.09 -29.58 14.21
N GLN A 14 41.40 -29.44 13.92
CA GLN A 14 42.13 -28.17 14.17
C GLN A 14 42.31 -27.26 12.95
N SER A 15 41.95 -27.73 11.75
CA SER A 15 42.16 -26.99 10.49
C SER A 15 41.21 -25.81 10.31
N HIS A 16 39.99 -25.87 10.87
CA HIS A 16 38.94 -24.88 10.62
C HIS A 16 39.19 -23.51 11.28
N LEU A 17 39.74 -23.47 12.50
CA LEU A 17 40.04 -22.21 13.19
C LEU A 17 41.27 -21.52 12.58
N ALA A 18 42.29 -22.31 12.22
CA ALA A 18 43.47 -21.81 11.52
C ALA A 18 43.12 -21.25 10.13
N TRP A 19 42.18 -21.88 9.41
CA TRP A 19 41.65 -21.35 8.15
C TRP A 19 40.85 -20.06 8.34
N ARG A 20 39.99 -19.99 9.37
CA ARG A 20 39.16 -18.79 9.64
C ARG A 20 40.00 -17.57 10.03
N MET A 21 41.04 -17.76 10.84
CA MET A 21 41.95 -16.68 11.22
C MET A 21 42.75 -16.17 10.01
N ARG A 22 43.27 -17.09 9.18
CA ARG A 22 43.97 -16.72 7.94
C ARG A 22 43.07 -15.99 6.95
N LEU A 23 41.86 -16.48 6.72
CA LEU A 23 40.87 -15.81 5.88
C LEU A 23 40.52 -14.41 6.38
N ALA A 24 40.40 -14.23 7.70
CA ALA A 24 40.11 -12.92 8.28
C ALA A 24 41.26 -11.93 8.09
N ASP A 25 42.50 -12.38 8.28
CA ASP A 25 43.69 -11.55 8.07
C ASP A 25 43.91 -11.22 6.59
N GLU A 26 43.70 -12.19 5.69
CA GLU A 26 43.75 -12.01 4.23
C GLU A 26 42.67 -11.01 3.77
N LEU A 27 41.42 -11.19 4.19
CA LEU A 27 40.33 -10.26 3.87
C LEU A 27 40.60 -8.86 4.40
N ARG A 28 41.13 -8.72 5.62
CA ARG A 28 41.44 -7.42 6.20
C ARG A 28 42.55 -6.71 5.42
N GLN A 29 43.58 -7.47 5.02
CA GLN A 29 44.68 -6.95 4.22
C GLN A 29 44.18 -6.53 2.83
N ASP A 30 43.38 -7.36 2.17
CA ASP A 30 42.80 -7.10 0.85
C ASP A 30 41.85 -5.90 0.85
N VAL A 31 40.96 -5.80 1.85
CA VAL A 31 40.07 -4.63 2.03
C VAL A 31 40.89 -3.36 2.25
N GLY A 32 41.93 -3.43 3.08
CA GLY A 32 42.84 -2.31 3.32
C GLY A 32 43.57 -1.86 2.04
N TYR A 33 44.05 -2.81 1.24
CA TYR A 33 44.68 -2.54 -0.05
C TYR A 33 43.70 -1.95 -1.06
N ALA A 34 42.49 -2.50 -1.18
CA ALA A 34 41.43 -2.01 -2.06
C ALA A 34 41.02 -0.57 -1.70
N LEU A 35 40.81 -0.27 -0.41
CA LEU A 35 40.52 1.09 0.08
C LEU A 35 41.64 2.08 -0.26
N ARG A 36 42.90 1.67 -0.08
CA ARG A 36 44.06 2.52 -0.42
C ARG A 36 44.15 2.75 -1.92
N MET A 37 43.79 1.76 -2.73
CA MET A 37 43.73 1.84 -4.19
C MET A 37 42.61 2.79 -4.66
N LEU A 38 41.40 2.66 -4.12
CA LEU A 38 40.25 3.54 -4.39
C LEU A 38 40.56 5.00 -4.04
N ARG A 39 41.26 5.25 -2.92
CA ARG A 39 41.68 6.61 -2.53
C ARG A 39 42.75 7.20 -3.44
N ARG A 40 43.51 6.37 -4.15
CA ARG A 40 44.55 6.80 -5.11
C ARG A 40 43.93 7.12 -6.48
N THR A 41 42.84 6.45 -6.87
CA THR A 41 42.10 6.67 -8.13
C THR A 41 40.75 7.33 -7.89
N ARG A 42 40.75 8.53 -7.30
CA ARG A 42 39.53 9.23 -6.84
C ARG A 42 38.50 9.49 -7.94
N GLY A 43 38.93 9.88 -9.16
CA GLY A 43 38.00 10.19 -10.25
C GLY A 43 37.16 8.99 -10.69
N PHE A 44 37.81 7.85 -10.96
CA PHE A 44 37.13 6.60 -11.31
C PHE A 44 36.23 6.11 -10.18
N THR A 45 36.73 6.16 -8.93
CA THR A 45 35.97 5.73 -7.75
C THR A 45 34.69 6.54 -7.57
N VAL A 46 34.74 7.87 -7.74
CA VAL A 46 33.56 8.73 -7.63
C VAL A 46 32.52 8.37 -8.69
N ILE A 47 32.93 8.19 -9.94
CA ILE A 47 32.01 7.82 -11.04
C ILE A 47 31.38 6.45 -10.79
N ALA A 48 32.19 5.46 -10.37
CA ALA A 48 31.71 4.12 -10.07
C ALA A 48 30.70 4.12 -8.92
N VAL A 49 31.01 4.82 -7.82
CA VAL A 49 30.10 4.96 -6.66
C VAL A 49 28.82 5.69 -7.04
N ALA A 50 28.91 6.78 -7.82
CA ALA A 50 27.74 7.53 -8.27
C ALA A 50 26.82 6.68 -9.15
N THR A 51 27.40 5.90 -10.06
CA THR A 51 26.64 4.98 -10.93
C THR A 51 25.94 3.90 -10.10
N LEU A 52 26.65 3.31 -9.14
CA LEU A 52 26.10 2.28 -8.26
C LEU A 52 24.98 2.86 -7.38
N ALA A 53 25.20 4.04 -6.81
CA ALA A 53 24.22 4.74 -5.97
C ALA A 53 22.96 5.11 -6.75
N LEU A 54 23.10 5.60 -7.99
CA LEU A 54 21.97 5.89 -8.86
C LEU A 54 21.18 4.63 -9.22
N GLY A 55 21.86 3.54 -9.58
CA GLY A 55 21.21 2.26 -9.89
C GLY A 55 20.42 1.71 -8.71
N ILE A 56 21.06 1.63 -7.54
CA ILE A 56 20.41 1.15 -6.30
C ILE A 56 19.26 2.08 -5.93
N GLY A 57 19.50 3.39 -5.89
CA GLY A 57 18.50 4.39 -5.52
C GLY A 57 17.28 4.37 -6.44
N ALA A 58 17.48 4.26 -7.75
CA ALA A 58 16.39 4.17 -8.72
C ALA A 58 15.55 2.90 -8.52
N SER A 59 16.19 1.73 -8.39
CA SER A 59 15.48 0.47 -8.13
C SER A 59 14.71 0.50 -6.81
N THR A 60 15.32 1.01 -5.73
CA THR A 60 14.66 1.17 -4.43
C THR A 60 13.50 2.16 -4.49
N ALA A 61 13.65 3.29 -5.20
CA ALA A 61 12.60 4.29 -5.34
C ALA A 61 11.37 3.73 -6.08
N ILE A 62 11.60 3.02 -7.20
CA ILE A 62 10.52 2.37 -7.95
C ILE A 62 9.80 1.35 -7.07
N PHE A 63 10.54 0.48 -6.37
CA PHE A 63 9.94 -0.53 -5.50
C PHE A 63 9.14 0.11 -4.35
N THR A 64 9.68 1.17 -3.73
CA THR A 64 9.00 1.90 -2.65
C THR A 64 7.72 2.57 -3.15
N LEU A 65 7.75 3.16 -4.34
CA LEU A 65 6.58 3.76 -4.96
C LEU A 65 5.52 2.70 -5.27
N VAL A 66 5.93 1.56 -5.86
CA VAL A 66 5.04 0.43 -6.14
C VAL A 66 4.44 -0.12 -4.85
N ASP A 67 5.24 -0.36 -3.82
CA ASP A 67 4.75 -0.87 -2.54
C ASP A 67 3.75 0.10 -1.88
N SER A 68 4.09 1.40 -1.85
CA SER A 68 3.26 2.41 -1.19
C SER A 68 1.98 2.76 -1.95
N VAL A 69 1.98 2.69 -3.29
CA VAL A 69 0.83 3.06 -4.13
C VAL A 69 -0.03 1.84 -4.48
N LEU A 70 0.59 0.71 -4.82
CA LEU A 70 -0.13 -0.47 -5.32
C LEU A 70 -0.37 -1.54 -4.25
N LEU A 71 0.53 -1.68 -3.25
CA LEU A 71 0.50 -2.83 -2.35
C LEU A 71 0.12 -2.51 -0.90
N ARG A 72 0.20 -1.25 -0.45
CA ARG A 72 -0.35 -0.88 0.85
C ARG A 72 -1.87 -1.00 0.78
N PRO A 73 -2.47 -2.00 1.46
CA PRO A 73 -3.90 -2.19 1.41
C PRO A 73 -4.55 -0.92 1.96
N LEU A 74 -5.58 -0.43 1.26
CA LEU A 74 -6.45 0.58 1.83
C LEU A 74 -6.86 0.08 3.22
N ARG A 75 -6.56 0.90 4.24
CA ARG A 75 -6.77 0.58 5.66
C ARG A 75 -8.27 0.62 5.97
N PHE A 76 -9.03 -0.28 5.38
CA PHE A 76 -10.41 -0.52 5.76
C PHE A 76 -10.43 -1.43 6.98
N THR A 77 -11.29 -1.14 7.93
CA THR A 77 -11.58 -2.02 9.06
C THR A 77 -12.06 -3.36 8.48
N GLU A 78 -11.39 -4.47 8.81
CA GLU A 78 -11.67 -5.80 8.25
C GLU A 78 -11.56 -5.92 6.70
N SER A 79 -10.58 -5.31 6.02
CA SER A 79 -10.41 -5.42 4.54
C SER A 79 -10.52 -6.84 3.96
N ARG A 80 -10.22 -7.89 4.74
CA ARG A 80 -10.36 -9.30 4.33
C ARG A 80 -11.81 -9.77 4.12
N ARG A 81 -12.80 -9.00 4.59
CA ARG A 81 -14.24 -9.33 4.47
C ARG A 81 -14.96 -8.48 3.43
N LEU A 82 -14.25 -7.59 2.74
CA LEU A 82 -14.78 -6.78 1.65
C LEU A 82 -14.36 -7.41 0.33
N THR A 83 -15.31 -7.53 -0.59
CA THR A 83 -15.05 -7.91 -1.98
C THR A 83 -15.90 -7.05 -2.90
N THR A 84 -15.39 -6.82 -4.11
CA THR A 84 -16.16 -6.11 -5.13
C THR A 84 -16.86 -7.14 -6.02
N ILE A 85 -18.16 -6.93 -6.23
CA ILE A 85 -18.98 -7.75 -7.10
C ILE A 85 -19.14 -6.99 -8.42
N TRP A 86 -18.82 -7.66 -9.52
CA TRP A 86 -19.01 -7.13 -10.87
C TRP A 86 -20.08 -7.94 -11.58
N PRO A 87 -21.02 -7.31 -12.29
CA PRO A 87 -21.88 -8.05 -13.21
C PRO A 87 -21.04 -8.65 -14.34
N THR A 88 -21.53 -9.73 -14.93
CA THR A 88 -20.96 -10.34 -16.13
C THR A 88 -21.74 -9.84 -17.35
N PRO A 89 -21.10 -9.24 -18.38
CA PRO A 89 -19.66 -9.08 -18.54
C PRO A 89 -19.04 -8.05 -17.58
N VAL A 90 -17.81 -8.35 -17.14
CA VAL A 90 -17.06 -7.54 -16.18
C VAL A 90 -17.04 -6.08 -16.66
N ARG A 91 -17.46 -5.15 -15.78
CA ARG A 91 -17.63 -3.70 -15.99
C ARG A 91 -18.98 -3.22 -16.55
N ALA A 92 -20.01 -4.06 -16.66
CA ALA A 92 -21.36 -3.54 -16.87
C ALA A 92 -21.80 -2.70 -15.66
N ARG A 93 -22.58 -1.63 -15.90
CA ARG A 93 -23.17 -0.84 -14.82
C ARG A 93 -24.35 -1.60 -14.21
N VAL A 94 -24.37 -1.70 -12.89
CA VAL A 94 -25.51 -2.25 -12.14
C VAL A 94 -26.55 -1.15 -11.99
N SER A 95 -27.79 -1.42 -12.40
CA SER A 95 -28.89 -0.48 -12.15
C SER A 95 -29.24 -0.45 -10.65
N PRO A 96 -29.74 0.67 -10.12
CA PRO A 96 -30.15 0.74 -8.71
C PRO A 96 -31.17 -0.34 -8.31
N ALA A 97 -32.08 -0.71 -9.22
CA ALA A 97 -33.03 -1.80 -9.00
C ALA A 97 -32.32 -3.15 -8.85
N TYR A 98 -31.35 -3.45 -9.72
CA TYR A 98 -30.62 -4.72 -9.66
C TYR A 98 -29.72 -4.81 -8.42
N LEU A 99 -29.14 -3.69 -7.98
CA LEU A 99 -28.43 -3.61 -6.69
C LEU A 99 -29.36 -3.87 -5.50
N HIS A 100 -30.59 -3.37 -5.57
CA HIS A 100 -31.60 -3.61 -4.54
C HIS A 100 -31.97 -5.10 -4.46
N ASP A 101 -32.18 -5.75 -5.60
CA ASP A 101 -32.46 -7.19 -5.68
C ASP A 101 -31.30 -8.00 -5.09
N TRP A 102 -30.06 -7.68 -5.46
CA TRP A 102 -28.87 -8.31 -4.88
C TRP A 102 -28.80 -8.20 -3.36
N ARG A 103 -29.16 -7.03 -2.82
CA ARG A 103 -29.16 -6.81 -1.37
C ARG A 103 -30.24 -7.63 -0.65
N LEU A 104 -31.41 -7.81 -1.26
CA LEU A 104 -32.51 -8.59 -0.70
C LEU A 104 -32.28 -10.11 -0.81
N GLU A 105 -31.67 -10.57 -1.90
CA GLU A 105 -31.49 -12.00 -2.17
C GLU A 105 -30.18 -12.56 -1.59
N SER A 106 -29.22 -11.71 -1.23
CA SER A 106 -27.94 -12.17 -0.72
C SER A 106 -28.07 -12.85 0.64
N ARG A 107 -27.54 -14.07 0.74
CA ARG A 107 -27.39 -14.81 2.01
C ARG A 107 -25.93 -14.93 2.46
N THR A 108 -25.00 -14.56 1.59
CA THR A 108 -23.56 -14.71 1.81
C THR A 108 -22.94 -13.42 2.34
N PHE A 109 -23.43 -12.27 1.88
CA PHE A 109 -22.94 -10.97 2.31
C PHE A 109 -23.82 -10.42 3.42
N ARG A 110 -23.19 -9.82 4.43
CA ARG A 110 -23.90 -9.13 5.51
C ARG A 110 -24.72 -7.95 4.97
N ASP A 111 -24.11 -7.21 4.05
CA ASP A 111 -24.75 -6.10 3.35
C ASP A 111 -23.99 -5.80 2.05
N ILE A 112 -24.62 -5.09 1.12
CA ILE A 112 -24.04 -4.70 -0.18
C ILE A 112 -24.27 -3.21 -0.38
N ALA A 113 -23.20 -2.50 -0.76
CA ALA A 113 -23.24 -1.08 -1.12
C ALA A 113 -22.80 -0.90 -2.58
N GLY A 114 -23.35 0.11 -3.23
CA GLY A 114 -23.00 0.49 -4.59
C GLY A 114 -22.29 1.84 -4.63
N TRP A 115 -21.41 2.02 -5.59
CA TRP A 115 -20.81 3.31 -5.91
C TRP A 115 -20.60 3.48 -7.41
N TYR A 116 -20.51 4.73 -7.85
CA TYR A 116 -20.01 5.07 -9.18
C TYR A 116 -19.45 6.48 -9.22
N ASP A 117 -18.40 6.64 -10.02
CA ASP A 117 -17.71 7.91 -10.20
C ASP A 117 -18.59 8.89 -11.00
N VAL A 118 -18.59 10.15 -10.57
CA VAL A 118 -19.20 11.29 -11.25
C VAL A 118 -18.22 12.46 -11.29
N ARG A 119 -18.28 13.24 -12.37
CA ARG A 119 -17.63 14.55 -12.43
C ARG A 119 -18.67 15.62 -12.12
N VAL A 120 -18.35 16.48 -11.17
CA VAL A 120 -19.23 17.57 -10.74
C VAL A 120 -18.44 18.88 -10.76
N ASN A 121 -19.08 19.94 -11.22
CA ASN A 121 -18.50 21.28 -11.15
C ASN A 121 -18.90 21.93 -9.83
N LEU A 122 -17.93 22.08 -8.93
CA LEU A 122 -18.13 22.80 -7.69
C LEU A 122 -18.02 24.30 -7.97
N THR A 123 -19.08 25.02 -7.64
CA THR A 123 -19.17 26.49 -7.78
C THR A 123 -19.56 27.10 -6.42
N GLY A 124 -19.44 28.42 -6.27
CA GLY A 124 -19.90 29.14 -5.07
C GLY A 124 -18.94 29.11 -3.87
N ALA A 125 -17.88 28.29 -3.89
CA ALA A 125 -16.87 28.26 -2.83
C ALA A 125 -15.60 29.07 -3.19
N GLY A 126 -15.53 29.76 -4.33
CA GLY A 126 -14.32 30.36 -4.90
C GLY A 126 -14.24 30.07 -6.41
N GLU A 127 -13.04 29.89 -6.96
CA GLU A 127 -12.87 29.51 -8.37
C GLU A 127 -13.59 28.18 -8.67
N PRO A 128 -14.36 28.10 -9.78
CA PRO A 128 -14.99 26.86 -10.23
C PRO A 128 -13.97 25.74 -10.41
N LEU A 129 -14.30 24.57 -9.89
CA LEU A 129 -13.43 23.39 -9.95
C LEU A 129 -14.24 22.16 -10.37
N GLU A 130 -13.78 21.47 -11.39
CA GLU A 130 -14.28 20.12 -11.68
C GLU A 130 -13.69 19.15 -10.66
N VAL A 131 -14.56 18.45 -9.94
CA VAL A 131 -14.21 17.49 -8.89
C VAL A 131 -14.70 16.11 -9.32
N LEU A 132 -13.83 15.12 -9.19
CA LEU A 132 -14.22 13.71 -9.24
C LEU A 132 -14.80 13.33 -7.87
N ALA A 133 -16.06 12.90 -7.86
CA ALA A 133 -16.79 12.48 -6.67
C ALA A 133 -17.41 11.11 -6.88
N ASP A 134 -17.71 10.41 -5.78
CA ASP A 134 -18.40 9.13 -5.83
C ASP A 134 -19.85 9.31 -5.37
N LYS A 135 -20.78 8.85 -6.20
CA LYS A 135 -22.16 8.64 -5.75
C LYS A 135 -22.27 7.25 -5.17
N VAL A 136 -22.72 7.18 -3.93
CA VAL A 136 -22.77 5.92 -3.17
C VAL A 136 -24.16 5.67 -2.60
N THR A 137 -24.46 4.42 -2.25
CA THR A 137 -25.66 4.11 -1.46
C THR A 137 -25.52 4.58 -0.01
N PRO A 138 -26.62 4.88 0.70
CA PRO A 138 -26.53 5.41 2.07
C PRO A 138 -25.74 4.53 3.06
N ASN A 139 -25.80 3.21 2.91
CA ASN A 139 -25.10 2.22 3.74
C ASN A 139 -23.61 2.04 3.39
N PHE A 140 -23.05 2.82 2.45
CA PHE A 140 -21.70 2.61 1.94
C PHE A 140 -20.62 2.66 3.03
N PHE A 141 -20.68 3.65 3.92
CA PHE A 141 -19.72 3.80 5.00
C PHE A 141 -19.86 2.73 6.09
N ASP A 142 -21.08 2.22 6.30
CA ASP A 142 -21.36 1.11 7.21
C ASP A 142 -20.75 -0.20 6.67
N VAL A 143 -20.90 -0.45 5.36
CA VAL A 143 -20.27 -1.59 4.68
C VAL A 143 -18.75 -1.51 4.80
N LEU A 144 -18.16 -0.33 4.58
CA LEU A 144 -16.71 -0.13 4.73
C LEU A 144 -16.22 -0.11 6.18
N GLY A 145 -17.11 -0.06 7.17
CA GLY A 145 -16.76 0.08 8.59
C GLY A 145 -15.91 1.32 8.87
N THR A 146 -16.17 2.41 8.13
CA THR A 146 -15.40 3.65 8.17
C THR A 146 -16.31 4.80 8.62
N PRO A 147 -16.39 5.08 9.93
CA PRO A 147 -17.22 6.18 10.43
C PRO A 147 -16.67 7.54 9.98
N ALA A 148 -17.53 8.55 9.96
CA ALA A 148 -17.11 9.94 9.72
C ALA A 148 -16.10 10.38 10.79
N PHE A 149 -15.05 11.08 10.36
CA PHE A 149 -14.08 11.68 11.27
C PHE A 149 -14.69 12.85 12.06
N LEU A 150 -15.55 13.63 11.41
CA LEU A 150 -16.30 14.75 11.96
C LEU A 150 -17.71 14.75 11.35
N GLY A 151 -18.72 15.10 12.13
CA GLY A 151 -20.12 15.10 11.68
C GLY A 151 -20.71 13.71 11.58
N ARG A 152 -21.45 13.44 10.49
CA ARG A 152 -22.13 12.16 10.22
C ARG A 152 -21.95 11.74 8.76
N THR A 153 -22.04 10.44 8.51
CA THR A 153 -22.18 9.89 7.15
C THR A 153 -23.64 9.98 6.70
N PHE A 154 -23.93 9.49 5.50
CA PHE A 154 -25.30 9.37 5.00
C PHE A 154 -26.17 8.59 5.97
N THR A 155 -27.37 9.11 6.22
CA THR A 155 -28.39 8.36 6.96
C THR A 155 -29.18 7.50 5.99
N ALA A 156 -29.64 6.33 6.44
CA ALA A 156 -30.53 5.48 5.66
C ALA A 156 -31.86 6.23 5.44
N ALA A 157 -31.93 7.00 4.36
CA ALA A 157 -33.11 7.77 4.08
C ALA A 157 -34.22 6.84 3.58
N GLY A 158 -35.43 7.05 4.11
CA GLY A 158 -36.65 6.72 3.41
C GLY A 158 -36.78 7.51 2.11
N ASP A 159 -38.01 7.80 1.70
CA ASP A 159 -38.37 8.46 0.43
C ASP A 159 -37.32 9.47 -0.11
N LEU A 160 -36.55 9.01 -1.11
CA LEU A 160 -35.45 9.76 -1.75
C LEU A 160 -35.92 11.07 -2.40
N SER A 161 -37.23 11.27 -2.55
CA SER A 161 -37.81 12.51 -3.09
C SER A 161 -37.84 13.67 -2.09
N LYS A 162 -37.59 13.43 -0.79
CA LYS A 162 -37.66 14.43 0.29
C LYS A 162 -36.33 14.69 0.99
N VAL A 163 -35.24 14.12 0.49
CA VAL A 163 -33.92 14.19 1.12
C VAL A 163 -33.18 15.42 0.63
N GLU A 164 -32.78 16.29 1.56
CA GLU A 164 -31.84 17.35 1.26
C GLU A 164 -30.51 16.73 0.77
N PRO A 165 -29.87 17.30 -0.25
CA PRO A 165 -28.64 16.72 -0.79
C PRO A 165 -27.53 16.70 0.26
N GLU A 166 -27.25 15.52 0.80
CA GLU A 166 -26.13 15.29 1.71
C GLU A 166 -24.83 15.04 0.92
N VAL A 167 -23.70 15.55 1.42
CA VAL A 167 -22.37 15.32 0.84
C VAL A 167 -21.39 15.01 1.95
N VAL A 168 -20.54 14.00 1.74
CA VAL A 168 -19.41 13.71 2.63
C VAL A 168 -18.12 14.16 1.95
N LEU A 169 -17.34 14.98 2.64
CA LEU A 169 -16.06 15.48 2.12
C LEU A 169 -14.92 14.54 2.52
N SER A 170 -14.02 14.24 1.57
CA SER A 170 -12.75 13.62 1.95
C SER A 170 -11.94 14.58 2.81
N HIS A 171 -11.24 14.06 3.81
CA HIS A 171 -10.43 14.87 4.72
C HIS A 171 -9.43 15.76 3.97
N GLY A 172 -8.76 15.22 2.94
CA GLY A 172 -7.80 15.98 2.13
C GLY A 172 -8.45 17.11 1.33
N PHE A 173 -9.67 16.93 0.84
CA PHE A 173 -10.41 17.98 0.16
C PHE A 173 -10.84 19.09 1.13
N TRP A 174 -11.40 18.71 2.28
CA TRP A 174 -11.82 19.66 3.32
C TRP A 174 -10.64 20.54 3.81
N GLN A 175 -9.49 19.93 4.09
CA GLN A 175 -8.27 20.64 4.48
C GLN A 175 -7.79 21.62 3.40
N ARG A 176 -7.64 21.16 2.15
CA ARG A 176 -7.11 22.01 1.06
C ARG A 176 -8.07 23.12 0.64
N ARG A 177 -9.38 22.84 0.66
CA ARG A 177 -10.38 23.72 0.07
C ARG A 177 -11.03 24.67 1.05
N PHE A 178 -11.19 24.23 2.29
CA PHE A 178 -11.89 24.95 3.36
C PHE A 178 -11.00 25.18 4.59
N GLY A 179 -9.70 24.91 4.50
CA GLY A 179 -8.75 25.16 5.59
C GLY A 179 -9.00 24.33 6.85
N GLY A 180 -9.80 23.27 6.77
CA GLY A 180 -10.20 22.50 7.95
C GLY A 180 -11.22 23.21 8.84
N ASP A 181 -12.04 24.11 8.28
CA ASP A 181 -13.09 24.82 9.04
C ASP A 181 -14.22 23.86 9.47
N PRO A 182 -14.44 23.63 10.78
CA PRO A 182 -15.52 22.78 11.26
C PRO A 182 -16.92 23.37 11.02
N GLY A 183 -17.05 24.67 10.74
CA GLY A 183 -18.34 25.30 10.41
C GLY A 183 -18.92 24.90 9.05
N ILE A 184 -18.16 24.18 8.24
CA ILE A 184 -18.60 23.62 6.95
C ILE A 184 -19.29 22.25 7.12
N VAL A 185 -19.13 21.59 8.27
CA VAL A 185 -19.57 20.21 8.54
C VAL A 185 -20.78 20.16 9.47
#